data_AF-A0AAE9CY26-F1
#
_entry.id   AF-A0AAE9CY26-F1
#
_cell.length_a   1.000
_cell.length_b   1.000
_cell.length_c   1.000
_cell.angle_alpha   90.00
_cell.angle_beta   90.00
_cell.angle_gamma   90.00
#
_symmetry.space_group_name_H-M   'P 1'
#
loop_
_entity.id
_entity.type
_entity.pdbx_description
1 polymer ?
#
loop_
_entity_poly.entity_id
_entity_poly.type
_entity_poly.pdbx_seq_one_letter_code
_entity_poly.pdbx_strand_id
1 'polypeptide(L)'
;MLIFKLAIISMLGAVAMGLSCHSLDRYTNVVDVKHHQRFCYSIYNPAESSSAHGGQSIHPSRAAKMWHVTSNKDCELQKMNAFGEKYNVYVCTCFANMCNYPFSYYEFKARNYTIAPDYYNLVNGALL
;
A
#
# COMPACT_ATOMS: atom_id res chain seq x y z
N MET A 1 -16.92 -24.92 34.05
CA MET A 1 -15.62 -24.75 33.34
C MET A 1 -15.73 -24.51 31.84
N LEU A 2 -16.89 -24.69 31.17
CA LEU A 2 -17.05 -24.41 29.74
C LEU A 2 -17.04 -22.90 29.42
N ILE A 3 -17.66 -22.10 30.30
CA ILE A 3 -17.81 -20.64 30.14
C ILE A 3 -16.45 -19.91 30.18
N PHE A 4 -15.54 -20.34 31.05
CA PHE A 4 -14.17 -19.80 31.12
C PHE A 4 -13.36 -20.09 29.85
N LYS A 5 -13.55 -21.26 29.22
CA LYS A 5 -12.86 -21.61 27.97
C LYS A 5 -13.37 -20.76 26.79
N LEU A 6 -14.67 -20.50 26.72
CA LEU A 6 -15.28 -19.65 25.68
C LEU A 6 -14.85 -18.18 25.78
N ALA A 7 -14.68 -17.66 26.99
CA ALA A 7 -14.21 -16.29 27.22
C ALA A 7 -12.74 -16.06 26.79
N ILE A 8 -11.88 -17.07 26.92
CA ILE A 8 -10.48 -16.99 26.46
C ILE A 8 -10.40 -17.03 24.93
N ILE A 9 -11.24 -17.84 24.28
CA ILE A 9 -11.31 -17.94 22.81
C ILE A 9 -11.81 -16.64 22.17
N SER A 10 -12.76 -15.94 22.80
CA SER A 10 -13.26 -14.65 22.29
C SER A 10 -12.25 -13.50 22.45
N MET A 11 -11.41 -13.51 23.49
CA MET A 11 -10.33 -12.53 23.66
C MET A 11 -9.18 -12.74 22.67
N LEU A 12 -8.89 -13.99 22.30
CA LEU A 12 -7.89 -14.31 21.27
C LEU A 12 -8.35 -13.97 19.84
N GLY A 13 -9.66 -13.99 19.58
CA GLY A 13 -10.23 -13.67 18.27
C GLY A 13 -10.31 -12.17 17.94
N ALA A 14 -10.09 -11.28 18.92
CA ALA A 14 -10.29 -9.83 18.78
C ALA A 14 -9.03 -9.05 18.42
N VAL A 15 -7.89 -9.71 18.16
CA VAL A 15 -6.82 -9.08 17.37
C VAL A 15 -7.32 -9.00 15.93
N ALA A 16 -8.09 -7.95 15.63
CA ALA A 16 -8.27 -7.48 14.27
C ALA A 16 -6.86 -7.16 13.73
N MET A 17 -6.22 -8.15 13.11
CA MET A 17 -4.85 -8.05 12.63
C MET A 17 -4.83 -7.00 11.52
N GLY A 18 -4.47 -5.77 11.88
CA GLY A 18 -4.25 -4.73 10.89
C GLY A 18 -3.07 -5.14 10.00
N LEU A 19 -3.13 -4.71 8.74
CA LEU A 19 -2.11 -4.99 7.74
C LEU A 19 -0.76 -4.42 8.16
N SER A 20 0.30 -5.10 7.74
CA SER A 20 1.64 -4.54 7.70
C SER A 20 1.91 -4.01 6.29
N CYS A 21 2.52 -2.85 6.18
CA CYS A 21 2.85 -2.20 4.92
C CYS A 21 4.32 -1.78 4.91
N HIS A 22 4.98 -1.86 3.77
CA HIS A 22 6.27 -1.20 3.58
C HIS A 22 6.11 0.30 3.71
N SER A 23 7.07 0.95 4.34
CA SER A 23 7.15 2.39 4.49
C SER A 23 8.51 2.86 4.00
N LEU A 24 8.50 3.80 3.06
CA LEU A 24 9.69 4.44 2.54
C LEU A 24 9.31 5.88 2.24
N ASP A 25 10.00 6.82 2.87
CA ASP A 25 9.80 8.25 2.62
C ASP A 25 10.71 8.70 1.47
N ARG A 26 10.30 9.72 0.73
CA ARG A 26 11.07 10.29 -0.40
C ARG A 26 12.43 10.87 0.03
N TYR A 27 12.62 11.09 1.34
CA TYR A 27 13.84 11.70 1.90
C TYR A 27 14.78 10.67 2.55
N THR A 28 14.32 9.44 2.79
CA THR A 28 15.11 8.41 3.47
C THR A 28 15.22 7.18 2.58
N ASN A 29 16.41 6.63 2.41
CA ASN A 29 16.62 5.38 1.66
C ASN A 29 16.44 4.13 2.54
N VAL A 30 15.61 4.23 3.58
CA VAL A 30 15.42 3.17 4.57
C VAL A 30 13.99 2.66 4.49
N VAL A 31 13.85 1.40 4.10
CA VAL A 31 12.56 0.69 4.12
C VAL A 31 12.28 0.26 5.55
N ASP A 32 11.13 0.71 6.06
CA ASP A 32 10.57 0.32 7.35
C ASP A 32 9.23 -0.43 7.15
N VAL A 33 8.66 -0.95 8.24
CA VAL A 33 7.37 -1.64 8.23
C VAL A 33 6.39 -0.94 9.17
N LYS A 34 5.27 -0.48 8.62
CA LYS A 34 4.14 0.06 9.40
C LYS A 34 3.12 -1.04 9.66
N HIS A 35 2.92 -1.39 10.92
CA HIS A 35 1.92 -2.36 11.37
C HIS A 35 0.58 -1.70 11.70
N HIS A 36 -0.49 -2.48 11.86
CA HIS A 36 -1.82 -2.02 12.25
C HIS A 36 -2.49 -1.07 11.24
N GLN A 37 -2.26 -1.31 9.95
CA GLN A 37 -2.78 -0.50 8.86
C GLN A 37 -4.08 -1.08 8.32
N ARG A 38 -4.93 -0.24 7.71
CA ARG A 38 -6.17 -0.66 7.06
C ARG A 38 -6.01 -0.89 5.56
N PHE A 39 -5.05 -0.21 4.94
CA PHE A 39 -4.60 -0.45 3.57
C PHE A 39 -3.18 0.09 3.39
N CYS A 40 -2.50 -0.43 2.38
CA CYS A 40 -1.17 0.02 1.99
C CYS A 40 -1.24 0.89 0.75
N TYR A 41 -0.28 1.78 0.60
CA TYR A 41 -0.16 2.62 -0.57
C TYR A 41 1.25 2.69 -1.14
N SER A 42 1.32 3.10 -2.40
CA SER A 42 2.53 3.55 -3.07
C SER A 42 2.19 4.76 -3.95
N ILE A 43 3.04 5.76 -3.90
CA ILE A 43 2.93 6.98 -4.71
C ILE A 43 4.19 7.06 -5.56
N TYR A 44 4.02 7.27 -6.85
CA TYR A 44 5.13 7.43 -7.78
C TYR A 44 5.02 8.76 -8.51
N ASN A 45 6.11 9.54 -8.50
CA ASN A 45 6.20 10.83 -9.19
C ASN A 45 7.07 10.69 -10.45
N PRO A 46 6.48 10.72 -11.66
CA PRO A 46 7.23 10.66 -12.91
C PRO A 46 8.20 11.82 -13.12
N ALA A 47 7.89 13.02 -12.61
CA ALA A 47 8.73 14.20 -12.85
C ALA A 47 10.05 14.15 -12.08
N GLU A 48 10.03 13.58 -10.87
CA GLU A 48 11.20 13.43 -10.01
C GLU A 48 11.82 12.02 -10.08
N SER A 49 11.18 11.09 -10.79
CA SER A 49 11.52 9.65 -10.75
C SER A 49 11.58 9.10 -9.32
N SER A 50 10.71 9.58 -8.45
CA SER A 50 10.69 9.25 -7.01
C SER A 50 9.49 8.38 -6.65
N SER A 51 9.62 7.65 -5.54
CA SER A 51 8.54 6.85 -4.96
C SER A 51 8.43 7.07 -3.46
N ALA A 52 7.22 6.88 -2.93
CA ALA A 52 6.93 6.92 -1.50
C ALA A 52 5.91 5.82 -1.17
N HIS A 53 6.13 5.11 -0.06
CA HIS A 53 5.36 3.94 0.30
C HIS A 53 4.90 4.05 1.75
N GLY A 54 3.74 3.48 2.08
CA GLY A 54 3.27 3.47 3.45
C GLY A 54 1.98 2.71 3.66
N GLY A 55 1.42 2.89 4.85
CA GLY A 55 0.09 2.41 5.19
C GLY A 55 -0.73 3.53 5.84
N GLN A 56 -2.04 3.33 5.83
CA GLN A 56 -3.01 4.25 6.42
C GLN A 56 -3.92 3.52 7.39
N SER A 57 -4.19 4.15 8.54
CA SER A 57 -5.10 3.64 9.57
C SER A 57 -6.55 4.11 9.39
N ILE A 58 -6.81 5.03 8.46
CA ILE A 58 -8.16 5.52 8.17
C ILE A 58 -8.99 4.46 7.45
N HIS A 59 -10.32 4.50 7.61
CA HIS A 59 -11.22 3.56 6.95
C HIS A 59 -11.08 3.64 5.42
N PRO A 60 -11.01 2.50 4.69
CA PRO A 60 -10.85 2.47 3.24
C PRO A 60 -11.85 3.33 2.46
N SER A 61 -13.12 3.38 2.88
CA SER A 61 -14.13 4.23 2.23
C SER A 61 -13.81 5.73 2.29
N ARG A 62 -13.15 6.18 3.37
CA ARG A 62 -12.69 7.56 3.53
C ARG A 62 -11.45 7.81 2.68
N ALA A 63 -10.54 6.83 2.60
CA ALA A 63 -9.38 6.90 1.74
C ALA A 63 -9.74 6.92 0.25
N ALA A 64 -10.65 6.06 -0.20
CA ALA A 64 -11.16 6.02 -1.57
C ALA A 64 -11.74 7.38 -2.00
N LYS A 65 -12.44 8.07 -1.08
CA LYS A 65 -12.93 9.44 -1.32
C LYS A 65 -11.81 10.46 -1.41
N MET A 66 -10.77 10.35 -0.58
CA MET A 66 -9.66 11.30 -0.57
C MET A 66 -8.71 11.10 -1.75
N TRP A 67 -8.51 9.86 -2.17
CA TRP A 67 -7.45 9.46 -3.09
C TRP A 67 -7.99 9.02 -4.43
N HIS A 68 -9.30 9.12 -4.68
CA HIS A 68 -9.95 8.88 -5.97
C HIS A 68 -9.62 7.55 -6.69
N VAL A 69 -9.00 6.57 -6.02
CA VAL A 69 -8.65 5.29 -6.63
C VAL A 69 -9.92 4.48 -6.82
N THR A 70 -10.28 4.16 -8.06
CA THR A 70 -11.43 3.31 -8.39
C THR A 70 -11.04 1.83 -8.34
N SER A 71 -12.01 0.94 -8.07
CA SER A 71 -11.75 -0.47 -7.72
C SER A 71 -11.14 -1.34 -8.82
N ASN A 72 -11.04 -0.84 -10.06
CA ASN A 72 -10.72 -1.70 -11.21
C ASN A 72 -9.22 -1.76 -11.53
N LYS A 73 -8.40 -0.88 -10.93
CA LYS A 73 -6.94 -0.87 -11.07
C LYS A 73 -6.31 -0.65 -9.71
N ASP A 74 -5.17 -1.29 -9.47
CA ASP A 74 -4.38 -1.10 -8.25
C ASP A 74 -3.71 0.26 -8.20
N CYS A 75 -3.40 0.85 -9.36
CA CYS A 75 -2.75 2.14 -9.54
C CYS A 75 -3.47 3.04 -10.55
N GLU A 76 -3.58 4.33 -10.23
CA GLU A 76 -4.16 5.34 -11.11
C GLU A 76 -3.31 6.61 -11.20
N LEU A 77 -3.19 7.18 -12.41
CA LEU A 77 -2.53 8.46 -12.62
C LEU A 77 -3.48 9.60 -12.23
N GLN A 78 -3.06 10.42 -11.28
CA GLN A 78 -3.85 11.51 -10.72
C GLN A 78 -3.13 12.85 -10.86
N LYS A 79 -3.91 13.90 -11.10
CA LYS A 79 -3.45 15.28 -11.04
C LYS A 79 -3.61 15.78 -9.61
N MET A 80 -2.49 15.95 -8.92
CA MET A 80 -2.46 16.57 -7.60
C MET A 80 -2.10 18.04 -7.73
N ASN A 81 -2.66 18.85 -6.83
CA ASN A 81 -2.29 20.24 -6.66
C ASN A 81 -1.73 20.39 -5.25
N ALA A 82 -0.44 20.72 -5.13
CA ALA A 82 0.11 21.19 -3.88
C ALA A 82 0.75 22.55 -4.10
N PHE A 83 0.44 23.49 -3.22
CA PHE A 83 0.99 24.84 -3.23
C PHE A 83 0.83 25.60 -4.56
N GLY A 84 -0.21 25.29 -5.35
CA GLY A 84 -0.48 25.92 -6.63
C GLY A 84 0.19 25.24 -7.82
N GLU A 85 1.09 24.29 -7.57
CA GLU A 85 1.74 23.48 -8.61
C GLU A 85 0.95 22.22 -8.89
N LYS A 86 0.69 21.97 -10.18
CA LYS A 86 0.00 20.78 -10.65
C LYS A 86 1.05 19.74 -11.05
N TYR A 87 1.02 18.59 -10.41
CA TYR A 87 1.87 17.45 -10.74
C TYR A 87 1.02 16.20 -10.97
N ASN A 88 1.51 15.33 -11.85
CA ASN A 88 0.90 14.02 -12.05
C ASN A 88 1.62 13.02 -11.17
N VAL A 89 0.88 12.23 -10.40
CA VAL A 89 1.41 11.12 -9.61
C VAL A 89 0.58 9.88 -9.84
N TYR A 90 1.23 8.72 -9.87
CA TYR A 90 0.51 7.47 -9.75
C TYR A 90 0.22 7.21 -8.28
N VAL A 91 -1.03 6.96 -7.95
CA VAL A 91 -1.49 6.60 -6.62
C VAL A 91 -1.96 5.16 -6.68
N CYS A 92 -1.31 4.30 -5.90
CA CYS A 92 -1.63 2.89 -5.79
C CYS A 92 -2.16 2.54 -4.41
N THR A 93 -3.14 1.65 -4.34
CA THR A 93 -3.66 1.11 -3.08
C THR A 93 -3.84 -0.41 -3.15
N CYS A 94 -3.60 -1.08 -2.02
CA CYS A 94 -3.78 -2.51 -1.91
C CYS A 94 -4.13 -2.91 -0.46
N PHE A 95 -4.75 -4.09 -0.29
CA PHE A 95 -5.43 -4.49 0.94
C PHE A 95 -4.95 -5.84 1.51
N ALA A 96 -3.70 -6.23 1.20
CA ALA A 96 -3.07 -7.44 1.73
C ALA A 96 -1.77 -7.10 2.47
N ASN A 97 -1.28 -7.99 3.34
CA ASN A 97 -0.03 -7.78 4.06
C ASN A 97 1.13 -7.59 3.07
N MET A 98 1.92 -6.53 3.28
CA MET A 98 3.13 -6.21 2.54
C MET A 98 2.92 -6.12 1.02
N CYS A 99 1.69 -5.82 0.57
CA CYS A 99 1.32 -5.78 -0.85
C CYS A 99 1.93 -4.60 -1.62
N ASN A 100 2.48 -3.61 -0.91
CA ASN A 100 3.06 -2.40 -1.48
C ASN A 100 4.59 -2.48 -1.52
N TYR A 101 5.13 -3.58 -2.06
CA TYR A 101 6.58 -3.77 -2.20
C TYR A 101 7.24 -2.48 -2.72
N PRO A 102 8.36 -2.02 -2.12
CA PRO A 102 8.86 -0.67 -2.31
C PRO A 102 9.66 -0.54 -3.61
N PHE A 103 8.99 -0.74 -4.75
CA PHE A 103 9.60 -0.54 -6.05
C PHE A 103 10.07 0.91 -6.23
N SER A 104 11.19 1.07 -6.92
CA SER A 104 11.58 2.34 -7.52
C SER A 104 10.59 2.75 -8.62
N TYR A 105 10.61 4.03 -9.00
CA TYR A 105 9.83 4.49 -10.15
C TYR A 105 10.18 3.73 -11.45
N TYR A 106 11.45 3.39 -11.65
CA TYR A 106 11.90 2.69 -12.86
C TYR A 106 11.38 1.26 -12.94
N GLU A 107 11.40 0.52 -11.82
CA GLU A 107 10.80 -0.81 -11.74
C GLU A 107 9.28 -0.73 -11.93
N PHE A 108 8.61 0.20 -11.25
CA PHE A 108 7.17 0.42 -11.43
C PHE A 108 6.80 0.70 -12.89
N LYS A 109 7.59 1.53 -13.58
CA LYS A 109 7.41 1.80 -15.01
C LYS A 109 7.67 0.55 -15.87
N ALA A 110 8.73 -0.20 -15.58
CA ALA A 110 9.04 -1.45 -16.28
C ALA A 110 7.94 -2.51 -16.12
N ARG A 111 7.25 -2.48 -14.97
CA ARG A 111 6.09 -3.30 -14.65
C ARG A 111 4.77 -2.79 -15.26
N ASN A 112 4.82 -1.82 -16.17
CA ASN A 112 3.63 -1.23 -16.79
C ASN A 112 2.67 -0.57 -15.76
N TYR A 113 3.25 0.14 -14.78
CA TYR A 113 2.53 0.96 -13.81
C TYR A 113 1.56 0.19 -12.91
N THR A 114 1.94 -1.01 -12.45
CA THR A 114 1.22 -1.80 -11.46
C THR A 114 2.13 -2.27 -10.32
N ILE A 115 1.58 -2.33 -9.11
CA ILE A 115 2.17 -2.95 -7.92
C ILE A 115 1.63 -4.35 -7.67
N ALA A 116 0.64 -4.80 -8.45
CA ALA A 116 0.12 -6.15 -8.37
C ALA A 116 1.26 -7.18 -8.57
N PRO A 117 1.20 -8.31 -7.85
CA PRO A 117 2.17 -9.38 -8.05
C PRO A 117 2.11 -9.89 -9.49
N ASP A 118 3.26 -10.14 -10.08
CA ASP A 118 3.33 -10.78 -11.40
C ASP A 118 3.34 -12.30 -11.21
N TYR A 119 2.15 -12.89 -11.11
CA TYR A 119 1.98 -14.32 -10.85
C TYR A 119 2.55 -15.24 -11.94
N TYR A 120 2.74 -14.72 -13.16
CA TYR A 120 3.26 -15.51 -14.29
C TYR A 120 4.79 -15.58 -14.30
N ASN A 121 5.45 -14.59 -13.70
CA ASN A 121 6.90 -14.54 -13.56
C ASN A 121 7.38 -14.80 -12.11
N LEU A 122 6.53 -15.36 -11.25
CA LEU A 122 6.94 -15.76 -9.89
C LEU A 122 7.94 -16.93 -9.97
N VAL A 123 9.19 -16.68 -9.57
CA VAL A 123 10.14 -17.72 -9.20
C VAL A 123 10.24 -17.74 -7.67
N ASN A 124 9.79 -18.82 -7.03
CA ASN A 124 9.89 -19.02 -5.57
C ASN A 124 9.30 -17.90 -4.69
N GLY A 125 8.20 -17.26 -5.11
CA GLY A 125 7.48 -16.31 -4.25
C GLY A 125 8.21 -14.98 -3.99
N ALA A 126 9.27 -14.66 -4.75
CA ALA A 126 9.92 -13.36 -4.76
C ALA A 126 9.87 -12.76 -6.17
N LEU A 127 9.65 -11.45 -6.25
CA LEU A 127 9.71 -10.69 -7.49
C LEU A 127 11.18 -10.51 -7.89
N LEU A 128 11.50 -10.89 -9.14
CA LEU A 128 12.74 -10.48 -9.82
C LEU A 128 12.64 -9.03 -10.28
#